data_AF-A0A3D1RHR6-F1
#
_entry.id   AF-A0A3D1RHR6-F1
#
_cell.length_a   1.000
_cell.length_b   1.000
_cell.length_c   1.000
_cell.angle_alpha   90.00
_cell.angle_beta   90.00
_cell.angle_gamma   90.00
#
_symmetry.space_group_name_H-M   'P 1'
#
loop_
_entity.id
_entity.type
_entity.pdbx_description
1 polymer ?
#
loop_
_entity_poly.entity_id
_entity_poly.type
_entity_poly.pdbx_seq_one_letter_code
_entity_poly.pdbx_strand_id
1 'polypeptide(L)'
;MKKQNGEFVGKLAPYGYIKDPKDKHKFLIDKNVSHIIRKIFDMILDGESRRQVAEFLNDNDILTPSEYLNINKNKNVKIDIK
;
A
#
# COMPACT_ATOMS: atom_id res chain seq x y z
N MET A 1 -9.84 -17.15 -17.61
CA MET A 1 -8.40 -17.50 -17.60
C MET A 1 -7.62 -16.73 -16.53
N LYS A 2 -7.36 -15.42 -16.63
CA LYS A 2 -6.52 -14.70 -15.65
C LYS A 2 -6.92 -14.84 -14.16
N LYS A 3 -8.20 -14.70 -13.83
CA LYS A 3 -8.72 -14.88 -12.46
C LYS A 3 -8.58 -16.32 -11.94
N GLN A 4 -8.66 -17.32 -12.82
CA GLN A 4 -8.47 -18.74 -12.47
C GLN A 4 -7.00 -19.08 -12.23
N ASN A 5 -6.08 -18.34 -12.86
CA ASN A 5 -4.63 -18.49 -12.68
C ASN A 5 -4.08 -17.75 -11.44
N GLY A 6 -4.94 -17.09 -10.66
CA GLY A 6 -4.51 -16.27 -9.51
C GLY A 6 -3.80 -14.97 -9.90
N GLU A 7 -3.82 -14.57 -11.18
CA GLU A 7 -3.21 -13.32 -11.63
C GLU A 7 -4.00 -12.12 -11.13
N PHE A 8 -3.30 -11.10 -10.63
CA PHE A 8 -3.93 -9.84 -10.31
C PHE A 8 -4.43 -9.13 -11.58
N VAL A 9 -5.71 -8.72 -11.56
CA VAL A 9 -6.40 -8.11 -12.72
C VAL A 9 -6.66 -6.61 -12.52
N GLY A 10 -6.30 -6.04 -11.37
CA GLY A 10 -6.52 -4.64 -11.06
C GLY A 10 -5.51 -3.67 -11.70
N LYS A 11 -5.91 -2.40 -11.82
CA LYS A 11 -5.05 -1.34 -12.36
C LYS A 11 -3.95 -0.93 -11.37
N LEU A 12 -4.26 -0.87 -10.08
CA LEU A 12 -3.37 -0.38 -9.03
C LEU A 12 -2.98 -1.51 -8.08
N ALA A 13 -1.74 -1.49 -7.59
CA ALA A 13 -1.33 -2.38 -6.51
C ALA A 13 -2.07 -2.00 -5.20
N PRO A 14 -2.43 -2.97 -4.35
CA PRO A 14 -2.93 -2.69 -3.00
C PRO A 14 -1.91 -1.89 -2.17
N TYR A 15 -2.39 -1.13 -1.18
CA TYR A 15 -1.51 -0.44 -0.23
C TYR A 15 -0.62 -1.43 0.52
N GLY A 16 0.65 -1.09 0.74
CA GLY A 16 1.66 -2.04 1.21
C GLY A 16 2.43 -2.75 0.10
N TYR A 17 2.01 -2.61 -1.16
CA TYR A 17 2.64 -3.25 -2.31
C TYR A 17 2.88 -2.28 -3.47
N ILE A 18 3.91 -2.58 -4.26
CA ILE A 18 4.18 -1.96 -5.56
C ILE A 18 4.08 -3.02 -6.66
N LYS A 19 3.76 -2.61 -7.89
CA LYS A 19 3.83 -3.52 -9.04
C LYS A 19 5.27 -3.93 -9.28
N ASP A 20 5.48 -5.21 -9.57
CA ASP A 20 6.78 -5.66 -10.03
C ASP A 20 7.04 -5.06 -11.44
N PRO A 21 8.13 -4.30 -11.64
CA PRO A 21 8.46 -3.73 -12.95
C PRO A 21 8.77 -4.79 -14.01
N LYS A 22 9.13 -6.01 -13.60
CA LYS A 22 9.44 -7.12 -14.50
C LYS A 22 8.20 -7.96 -14.83
N ASP A 23 7.18 -7.95 -13.98
CA ASP A 23 5.94 -8.70 -14.17
C ASP A 23 4.75 -7.96 -13.57
N LYS A 24 3.95 -7.32 -14.42
CA LYS A 24 2.78 -6.52 -14.00
C LYS A 24 1.69 -7.32 -13.28
N HIS A 25 1.75 -8.65 -13.30
CA HIS A 25 0.83 -9.54 -12.59
C HIS A 25 1.32 -9.92 -11.19
N LYS A 26 2.54 -9.52 -10.82
CA LYS A 26 3.15 -9.72 -9.51
C LYS A 26 3.31 -8.41 -8.74
N PHE A 27 3.48 -8.57 -7.44
CA PHE A 27 3.70 -7.48 -6.51
C PHE A 27 4.98 -7.66 -5.72
N LEU A 28 5.64 -6.54 -5.44
CA LEU A 28 6.74 -6.44 -4.50
C LEU A 28 6.25 -5.70 -3.26
N ILE A 29 6.87 -5.98 -2.12
CA ILE A 29 6.56 -5.28 -0.87
C ILE A 29 7.00 -3.82 -1.00
N ASP A 30 6.11 -2.89 -0.70
CA ASP A 30 6.47 -1.48 -0.57
C ASP A 30 7.16 -1.25 0.78
N LYS A 31 8.49 -1.16 0.75
CA LYS A 31 9.30 -0.99 1.95
C LYS A 31 9.02 0.31 2.70
N ASN A 32 8.43 1.32 2.05
CA ASN A 32 8.14 2.60 2.69
C ASN A 32 6.95 2.52 3.66
N VAL A 33 6.03 1.58 3.45
CA VAL A 33 4.78 1.49 4.22
C VAL A 33 4.52 0.10 4.81
N SER A 34 5.35 -0.90 4.50
CA SER A 34 5.18 -2.27 4.98
C SER A 34 5.19 -2.41 6.51
N HIS A 35 5.93 -1.54 7.19
CA HIS A 35 5.98 -1.50 8.65
C HIS A 35 4.65 -1.02 9.25
N ILE A 36 3.94 -0.11 8.58
CA ILE A 36 2.60 0.36 8.98
C ILE A 36 1.61 -0.79 8.87
N ILE A 37 1.65 -1.54 7.77
CA ILE A 37 0.78 -2.73 7.59
C ILE A 37 1.02 -3.72 8.71
N ARG A 38 2.28 -4.09 8.99
CA ARG A 38 2.62 -4.97 10.10
C ARG A 38 2.07 -4.45 11.43
N LYS A 39 2.30 -3.17 11.74
CA LYS A 39 1.80 -2.53 12.96
C LYS A 39 0.28 -2.61 13.10
N ILE A 40 -0.47 -2.39 12.01
CA ILE A 40 -1.94 -2.54 12.01
C ILE A 40 -2.35 -3.96 12.40
N PHE A 41 -1.72 -4.98 11.79
CA PHE A 41 -2.04 -6.38 12.11
C PHE A 41 -1.64 -6.73 13.56
N ASP A 42 -0.47 -6.30 14.01
CA ASP A 42 0.00 -6.54 15.37
C ASP A 42 -0.98 -5.93 16.40
N MET A 43 -1.42 -4.68 16.20
CA MET A 43 -2.41 -4.03 17.08
C MET A 43 -3.73 -4.78 17.14
N ILE A 44 -4.25 -5.24 16.00
CA ILE A 44 -5.49 -6.02 15.96
C ILE A 44 -5.32 -7.37 16.69
N LEU A 45 -4.17 -8.03 16.54
CA LEU A 45 -3.87 -9.28 17.24
C LEU A 45 -3.72 -9.07 18.76
N ASP A 46 -3.25 -7.90 19.17
CA ASP A 46 -3.15 -7.48 20.58
C ASP A 46 -4.50 -7.07 21.18
N GLY A 47 -5.59 -7.12 20.40
CA GLY A 47 -6.95 -6.86 20.86
C GLY A 47 -7.44 -5.42 20.67
N GLU A 48 -6.66 -4.57 20.00
CA GLU A 48 -7.08 -3.22 19.66
C GLU A 48 -8.27 -3.24 18.70
N SER A 49 -9.23 -2.35 18.92
CA SER A 49 -10.35 -2.18 17.99
C SER A 49 -9.89 -1.45 16.72
N ARG A 50 -10.64 -1.66 15.63
CA ARG A 50 -10.44 -0.90 14.38
C ARG A 50 -10.47 0.62 14.59
N ARG A 51 -11.23 1.11 15.57
CA ARG A 51 -11.27 2.54 15.92
C ARG A 51 -9.95 2.99 16.52
N GLN A 52 -9.41 2.26 17.49
CA GLN A 52 -8.12 2.57 18.13
C GLN A 52 -6.97 2.52 17.12
N VAL A 53 -7.00 1.56 16.18
CA VAL A 53 -6.03 1.54 15.08
C VAL A 53 -6.15 2.79 14.21
N ALA A 54 -7.37 3.22 13.85
CA ALA A 54 -7.55 4.43 13.06
C ALA A 54 -7.09 5.70 13.80
N GLU A 55 -7.37 5.81 15.11
CA GLU A 55 -6.88 6.88 15.97
C GLU A 55 -5.35 6.90 15.99
N PHE A 56 -4.70 5.75 16.24
CA PHE A 56 -3.24 5.62 16.20
C PHE A 56 -2.64 6.07 14.87
N LEU A 57 -3.23 5.67 13.74
CA LEU A 57 -2.73 6.07 12.42
C LEU A 57 -2.84 7.58 12.21
N ASN A 58 -3.97 8.19 12.62
CA ASN A 58 -4.18 9.63 12.51
C ASN A 58 -3.23 10.40 13.44
N ASP A 59 -3.07 9.97 14.69
CA ASP A 59 -2.21 10.61 15.69
C ASP A 59 -0.73 10.55 15.34
N ASN A 60 -0.33 9.62 14.45
CA ASN A 60 1.03 9.48 13.95
C ASN A 60 1.19 10.04 12.52
N ASP A 61 0.25 10.87 12.05
CA ASP A 61 0.26 11.49 10.72
C ASP A 61 0.49 10.48 9.57
N ILE A 62 -0.02 9.26 9.74
CA ILE A 62 0.12 8.22 8.74
C ILE A 62 -0.84 8.50 7.59
N LEU A 63 -0.26 8.77 6.43
CA LEU A 63 -1.01 9.02 5.19
C LEU A 63 -1.99 7.89 4.88
N THR A 64 -3.19 8.28 4.45
CA THR A 64 -4.15 7.32 3.92
C THR A 64 -3.64 6.70 2.61
N PRO A 65 -4.12 5.50 2.22
CA PRO A 65 -3.76 4.88 0.94
C PRO A 65 -3.93 5.80 -0.28
N SER A 66 -4.99 6.62 -0.28
CA SER A 66 -5.29 7.57 -1.36
C SER A 66 -4.28 8.71 -1.43
N GLU A 67 -3.91 9.29 -0.28
CA GLU A 67 -2.90 10.36 -0.21
C GLU A 67 -1.52 9.85 -0.60
N TYR A 68 -1.13 8.69 -0.07
CA TYR A 68 0.13 8.04 -0.43
C TYR A 68 0.21 7.76 -1.93
N LEU A 69 -0.86 7.25 -2.54
CA LEU A 69 -0.94 7.02 -3.97
C LEU A 69 -0.80 8.32 -4.77
N ASN A 70 -1.43 9.41 -4.33
CA ASN A 70 -1.37 10.70 -5.02
C ASN A 70 0.04 11.30 -4.98
N ILE A 71 0.74 11.21 -3.85
CA ILE A 71 2.14 11.65 -3.73
C ILE A 71 3.04 10.85 -4.67
N ASN A 72 2.86 9.53 -4.74
CA ASN A 72 3.66 8.68 -5.61
C ASN A 72 3.39 8.95 -7.10
N LYS A 73 2.14 9.25 -7.51
CA LYS A 73 1.86 9.71 -8.87
C LYS A 73 2.63 10.99 -9.19
N ASN A 74 2.58 11.98 -8.30
CA ASN A 74 3.27 13.26 -8.49
C ASN A 74 4.80 13.11 -8.55
N LYS A 75 5.39 12.14 -7.84
CA LYS A 75 6.82 11.82 -7.96
C LYS A 75 7.16 11.25 -9.34
N ASN A 76 6.36 10.32 -9.86
CA ASN A 76 6.59 9.75 -11.19
C ASN A 76 6.44 10.79 -12.31
N VAL A 77 5.47 11.71 -12.20
CA VAL A 77 5.27 12.80 -13.18
C VAL A 77 6.46 13.76 -13.25
N LYS A 78 7.23 13.94 -12.16
CA LYS A 78 8.42 14.82 -12.15
C LYS A 78 9.67 14.19 -12.78
N ILE A 79 9.68 12.89 -13.03
CA ILE A 79 10.88 12.15 -13.50
C ILE A 79 10.96 12.13 -15.05
N ASP A 80 9.89 12.49 -15.76
CA ASP A 80 9.85 12.49 -17.23
C ASP A 80 10.28 13.83 -17.88
N ILE A 81 11.03 14.68 -17.18
CA ILE A 81 11.66 15.86 -17.79
C ILE A 81 13.13 15.52 -18.11
N LYS A 82 13.36 14.91 -19.27
CA LYS A 82 14.59 15.11 -20.04
C LYS A 82 14.39 14.79 -21.52
#